data_AF-A0A4Q7V421-F1
#
_entry.id   AF-A0A4Q7V421-F1
#
_cell.length_a   1.000
_cell.length_b   1.000
_cell.length_c   1.000
_cell.angle_alpha   90.00
_cell.angle_beta   90.00
_cell.angle_gamma   90.00
#
_symmetry.space_group_name_H-M   'P 1'
#
loop_
_entity.id
_entity.type
_entity.pdbx_description
1 polymer ?
#
loop_
_entity_poly.entity_id
_entity_poly.type
_entity_poly.pdbx_seq_one_letter_code
_entity_poly.pdbx_strand_id
1 'polypeptide(L)'
;MTSPVPRITNPALQSSVDDVLMQVDRDTVLKARDVLLTEAAELDKQLSVVMKKPASTPLPGRMGEPGHGVWIGRCSDDPVSGPAQLSFNTKIEAMLQPCSAYIADLRLAGEQLAEAARQYGHTDDAIYKDFKRTDTGKLDGPVS
;
A
#
# COMPACT_ATOMS: atom_id res chain seq x y z
N MET A 1 -7.40 18.32 -31.86
CA MET A 1 -7.11 17.19 -32.76
C MET A 1 -6.88 15.98 -31.89
N THR A 2 -7.89 15.12 -31.74
CA THR A 2 -7.85 13.95 -30.85
C THR A 2 -7.33 12.75 -31.66
N SER A 3 -6.17 12.21 -31.30
CA SER A 3 -5.63 11.01 -31.95
C SER A 3 -6.60 9.83 -31.78
N PRO A 4 -6.86 9.03 -32.83
CA PRO A 4 -7.66 7.83 -32.71
C PRO A 4 -6.93 6.81 -31.83
N VAL A 5 -7.63 6.31 -30.81
CA VAL A 5 -7.14 5.22 -29.95
C VAL A 5 -6.83 4.01 -30.85
N PRO A 6 -5.63 3.40 -30.77
CA PRO A 6 -5.29 2.24 -31.58
C PRO A 6 -6.23 1.07 -31.24
N ARG A 7 -6.99 0.59 -32.24
CA ARG A 7 -7.81 -0.62 -32.10
C ARG A 7 -6.99 -1.85 -32.47
N ILE A 8 -7.03 -2.87 -31.62
CA ILE A 8 -6.48 -4.18 -31.94
C ILE A 8 -7.40 -4.79 -33.01
N THR A 9 -6.87 -5.07 -34.20
CA THR A 9 -7.63 -5.64 -35.33
C THR A 9 -7.78 -7.16 -35.23
N ASN A 10 -7.03 -7.81 -34.34
CA ASN A 10 -7.07 -9.25 -34.15
C ASN A 10 -8.10 -9.62 -33.05
N PRO A 11 -9.19 -10.32 -33.40
CA PRO A 11 -10.26 -10.64 -32.46
C PRO A 11 -9.84 -11.62 -31.36
N ALA A 12 -8.86 -12.49 -31.61
CA ALA A 12 -8.34 -13.41 -30.59
C ALA A 12 -7.48 -12.66 -29.54
N LEU A 13 -6.69 -11.68 -29.99
CA LEU A 13 -5.95 -10.79 -29.08
C LEU A 13 -6.89 -9.87 -28.31
N GLN A 14 -7.95 -9.36 -28.96
CA GLN A 14 -8.99 -8.58 -28.30
C GLN A 14 -9.67 -9.40 -27.20
N SER A 15 -10.07 -10.64 -27.49
CA SER A 15 -10.65 -11.56 -26.50
C SER A 15 -9.70 -11.83 -25.33
N SER A 16 -8.42 -12.09 -25.59
CA SER A 16 -7.44 -12.33 -24.52
C SER A 16 -7.15 -11.08 -23.70
N VAL A 17 -7.16 -9.89 -24.31
CA VAL A 17 -7.02 -8.62 -23.61
C VAL A 17 -8.27 -8.33 -22.79
N ASP A 18 -9.45 -8.60 -23.33
CA ASP A 18 -10.73 -8.46 -22.62
C ASP A 18 -10.81 -9.45 -21.44
N ASP A 19 -10.33 -10.69 -21.60
CA ASP A 19 -10.22 -11.69 -20.52
C ASP A 19 -9.26 -11.23 -19.41
N VAL A 20 -8.12 -10.61 -19.77
CA VAL A 20 -7.15 -10.06 -18.81
C VAL A 20 -7.69 -8.79 -18.14
N LEU A 21 -8.41 -7.94 -18.87
CA LEU A 21 -9.09 -6.77 -18.31
C LEU A 21 -10.26 -7.18 -17.41
N MET A 22 -10.95 -8.29 -17.70
CA MET A 22 -11.96 -8.88 -16.83
C MET A 22 -11.38 -9.47 -15.54
N GLN A 23 -10.11 -9.88 -15.51
CA GLN A 23 -9.43 -10.31 -14.28
C GLN A 23 -9.08 -9.14 -13.35
N VAL A 24 -9.04 -7.91 -13.84
CA VAL A 24 -8.85 -6.70 -13.03
C VAL A 24 -10.21 -6.05 -12.81
N ASP A 25 -11.06 -6.71 -12.03
CA ASP A 25 -12.35 -6.17 -11.59
C ASP A 25 -12.21 -5.42 -10.25
N ARG A 26 -13.23 -4.61 -9.94
CA ARG A 26 -13.32 -3.84 -8.69
C ARG A 26 -13.10 -4.73 -7.46
N ASP A 27 -13.63 -5.94 -7.47
CA ASP A 27 -13.56 -6.87 -6.33
C ASP A 27 -12.14 -7.38 -6.12
N THR A 28 -11.40 -7.64 -7.20
CA THR A 28 -10.00 -8.07 -7.17
C THR A 28 -9.10 -6.94 -6.68
N VAL A 29 -9.35 -5.70 -7.11
CA VAL A 29 -8.65 -4.50 -6.63
C VAL A 29 -8.90 -4.27 -5.13
N LEU A 30 -10.15 -4.45 -4.66
CA LEU A 30 -10.49 -4.31 -3.25
C LEU A 30 -9.87 -5.43 -2.39
N LYS A 31 -9.85 -6.68 -2.88
CA LYS A 31 -9.15 -7.78 -2.18
C LYS A 31 -7.65 -7.50 -2.06
N ALA A 32 -7.00 -7.02 -3.13
CA ALA A 32 -5.59 -6.66 -3.09
C ALA A 32 -5.33 -5.55 -2.06
N ARG A 33 -6.17 -4.51 -2.03
CA ARG A 33 -6.12 -3.46 -1.01
C ARG A 33 -6.20 -4.03 0.40
N ASP A 34 -7.17 -4.89 0.68
CA ASP A 34 -7.40 -5.41 2.02
C ASP A 34 -6.21 -6.25 2.50
N VAL A 35 -5.59 -7.02 1.60
CA VAL A 35 -4.33 -7.75 1.88
C VAL A 35 -3.20 -6.79 2.24
N LEU A 36 -2.98 -5.72 1.44
CA LEU A 36 -1.92 -4.74 1.70
C LEU A 36 -2.12 -4.01 3.03
N LEU A 37 -3.35 -3.63 3.35
CA LEU A 37 -3.66 -2.93 4.61
C LEU A 37 -3.53 -3.85 5.83
N THR A 38 -3.91 -5.14 5.68
CA THR A 38 -3.73 -6.15 6.73
C THR A 38 -2.25 -6.37 7.01
N GLU A 39 -1.45 -6.54 5.96
CA GLU A 39 -0.01 -6.73 6.10
C GLU A 39 0.65 -5.50 6.72
N ALA A 40 0.30 -4.29 6.25
CA ALA A 40 0.80 -3.05 6.84
C ALA A 40 0.48 -2.94 8.34
N ALA A 41 -0.71 -3.37 8.77
CA ALA A 41 -1.11 -3.36 10.17
C ALA A 41 -0.32 -4.37 11.02
N GLU A 42 -0.08 -5.57 10.49
CA GLU A 42 0.70 -6.60 11.21
C GLU A 42 2.17 -6.21 11.32
N LEU A 43 2.77 -5.69 10.24
CA LEU A 43 4.13 -5.17 10.25
C LEU A 43 4.28 -3.97 11.20
N ASP A 44 3.30 -3.06 11.23
CA ASP A 44 3.29 -1.94 12.17
C ASP A 44 3.22 -2.41 13.63
N LYS A 45 2.42 -3.44 13.92
CA LYS A 45 2.36 -4.05 15.25
C LYS A 45 3.70 -4.68 15.64
N GLN A 46 4.34 -5.43 14.75
CA GLN A 46 5.66 -6.02 15.00
C GLN A 46 6.72 -4.95 15.23
N LEU A 47 6.72 -3.92 14.37
CA LEU A 47 7.64 -2.79 14.48
C LEU A 47 7.42 -2.01 15.78
N SER A 48 6.17 -1.80 16.19
CA SER A 48 5.82 -1.12 17.44
C SER A 48 6.35 -1.82 18.69
N VAL A 49 6.38 -3.16 18.69
CA VAL A 49 6.96 -3.96 19.78
C VAL A 49 8.47 -3.74 19.86
N VAL A 50 9.14 -3.66 18.71
CA VAL A 50 10.59 -3.48 18.60
C VAL A 50 11.00 -2.03 18.86
N MET A 51 10.21 -1.07 18.39
CA MET A 51 10.49 0.37 18.42
C MET A 51 10.06 1.07 19.71
N LYS A 52 9.64 0.35 20.76
CA LYS A 52 9.50 0.95 22.10
C LYS A 52 10.86 1.46 22.57
N LYS A 53 11.17 2.69 22.16
CA LYS A 53 12.35 3.43 22.55
C LYS A 53 12.26 3.62 24.05
N PRO A 54 13.27 3.21 24.84
CA PRO A 54 13.31 3.63 26.23
C PRO A 54 13.26 5.17 26.24
N ALA A 55 12.52 5.74 27.21
CA ALA A 55 12.35 7.19 27.30
C ALA A 55 13.71 7.88 27.11
N SER A 56 13.73 8.94 26.30
CA SER A 56 14.92 9.68 25.82
C SER A 56 15.80 10.31 26.90
N THR A 57 15.55 10.01 28.16
CA THR A 57 16.54 10.25 29.22
C THR A 57 17.69 9.28 28.98
N PRO A 58 18.96 9.74 29.00
CA PRO A 58 20.04 8.80 29.30
C PRO A 58 19.63 8.21 30.65
N LEU A 59 19.10 6.99 30.63
CA LEU A 59 18.84 6.26 31.85
C LEU A 59 20.16 6.40 32.63
N PRO A 60 20.15 6.88 33.87
CA PRO A 60 21.30 6.82 34.76
C PRO A 60 21.51 5.34 35.10
N GLY A 61 21.76 4.55 34.07
CA GLY A 61 21.74 3.13 34.12
C GLY A 61 23.06 2.70 34.71
N ARG A 62 22.96 1.86 35.74
CA ARG A 62 24.15 1.23 36.29
C ARG A 62 24.81 0.36 35.21
N MET A 63 26.11 0.14 35.37
CA MET A 63 26.87 -0.79 34.53
C MET A 63 26.09 -2.08 34.29
N GLY A 64 25.92 -2.48 33.02
CA GLY A 64 25.22 -3.70 32.66
C GLY A 64 23.70 -3.62 32.63
N GLU A 65 23.10 -2.42 32.72
CA GLU A 65 21.66 -2.29 32.48
C GLU A 65 21.31 -2.66 31.03
N PRO A 66 20.47 -3.70 30.84
CA PRO A 66 20.06 -4.10 29.51
C PRO A 66 19.21 -2.99 28.89
N GLY A 67 19.45 -2.71 27.62
CA GLY A 67 18.55 -1.84 26.88
C GLY A 67 17.19 -2.52 26.68
N HIS A 68 16.21 -1.76 26.18
CA HIS A 68 14.86 -2.27 25.98
C HIS A 68 14.69 -2.78 24.55
N GLY A 69 14.20 -4.00 24.36
CA GLY A 69 13.98 -4.57 23.03
C GLY A 69 15.29 -4.72 22.25
N VAL A 70 15.40 -4.04 21.11
CA VAL A 70 16.61 -4.03 20.27
C VAL A 70 17.61 -2.94 20.62
N TRP A 71 17.26 -2.01 21.52
CA TRP A 71 18.11 -0.89 21.89
C TRP A 71 19.24 -1.34 22.81
N ILE A 72 20.44 -0.80 22.60
CA ILE A 72 21.61 -1.07 23.42
C ILE A 72 21.61 -0.16 24.65
N GLY A 73 21.68 -0.80 25.83
CA GLY A 73 21.85 -0.15 27.13
C GLY A 73 23.30 0.26 27.38
N ARG A 74 23.61 0.68 28.62
CA ARG A 74 24.94 1.15 28.96
C ARG A 74 25.89 -0.03 29.18
N CYS A 75 26.82 -0.23 28.25
CA CYS A 75 27.73 -1.37 28.26
C CYS A 75 28.70 -1.35 29.46
N SER A 76 29.38 -0.22 29.70
CA SER A 76 30.38 -0.05 30.78
C SER A 76 30.74 1.44 30.97
N ASP A 77 31.48 1.77 32.03
CA ASP A 77 32.00 3.12 32.37
C ASP A 77 33.31 3.47 31.65
N ASP A 78 33.83 2.57 30.82
CA ASP A 78 35.03 2.83 30.03
C ASP A 78 34.77 3.92 28.96
N PRO A 79 35.83 4.63 28.50
CA PRO A 79 35.68 5.77 27.61
C PRO A 79 35.12 5.43 26.22
N VAL A 80 35.07 4.15 25.82
CA VAL A 80 34.57 3.74 24.49
C VAL A 80 33.13 3.20 24.54
N SER A 81 32.67 2.72 25.69
CA SER A 81 31.32 2.14 25.84
C SER A 81 30.18 3.10 25.56
N GLY A 82 30.26 4.36 25.99
CA GLY A 82 29.24 5.38 25.70
C GLY A 82 29.13 5.70 24.21
N PRO A 83 30.25 6.08 23.54
CA PRO A 83 30.28 6.27 22.08
C PRO A 83 29.83 5.02 21.30
N ALA A 84 30.20 3.82 21.76
CA ALA A 84 29.77 2.57 21.12
C ALA A 84 28.26 2.36 21.22
N GLN A 85 27.67 2.55 22.40
CA GLN A 85 26.22 2.49 22.60
C GLN A 85 25.49 3.44 21.64
N LEU A 86 25.96 4.68 21.53
CA LEU A 86 25.39 5.67 20.61
C LEU A 86 25.49 5.19 19.15
N SER A 87 26.67 4.71 18.73
CA SER A 87 26.88 4.23 17.36
C SER A 87 25.98 3.05 17.01
N PHE A 88 25.80 2.09 17.91
CA PHE A 88 24.90 0.96 17.70
C PHE A 88 23.45 1.42 17.62
N ASN A 89 23.00 2.27 18.55
CA ASN A 89 21.62 2.76 18.56
C ASN A 89 21.31 3.59 17.30
N THR A 90 22.25 4.41 16.81
CA THR A 90 22.12 5.11 15.53
C THR A 90 21.99 4.12 14.36
N LYS A 91 22.75 3.03 14.35
CA LYS A 91 22.63 2.00 13.31
C LYS A 91 21.31 1.24 13.38
N ILE A 92 20.85 0.90 14.60
CA ILE A 92 19.55 0.29 14.84
C ILE A 92 18.45 1.19 14.29
N GLU A 93 18.47 2.48 14.61
CA GLU A 93 17.51 3.45 14.09
C GLU A 93 17.55 3.53 12.55
N ALA A 94 18.74 3.57 11.95
CA ALA A 94 18.91 3.57 10.51
C ALA A 94 18.39 2.28 9.84
N MET A 95 18.45 1.13 10.53
CA MET A 95 17.89 -0.14 10.03
C MET A 95 16.36 -0.19 10.14
N LEU A 96 15.77 0.45 11.16
CA LEU A 96 14.33 0.47 11.38
C LEU A 96 13.61 1.48 10.46
N GLN A 97 14.30 2.54 10.04
CA GLN A 97 13.75 3.57 9.14
C GLN A 97 13.16 2.98 7.84
N PRO A 98 13.89 2.14 7.06
CA PRO A 98 13.33 1.48 5.87
C PRO A 98 12.07 0.65 6.14
N CYS A 99 11.98 -0.02 7.29
CA CYS A 99 10.80 -0.80 7.65
C CYS A 99 9.56 0.10 7.82
N SER A 100 9.73 1.24 8.48
CA SER A 100 8.63 2.22 8.63
C SER A 100 8.22 2.84 7.29
N ALA A 101 9.18 3.13 6.41
CA ALA A 101 8.90 3.64 5.07
C ALA A 101 8.12 2.62 4.24
N TYR A 102 8.51 1.34 4.30
CA TYR A 102 7.79 0.27 3.60
C TYR A 102 6.34 0.12 4.06
N ILE A 103 6.07 0.21 5.38
CA ILE A 103 4.70 0.19 5.91
C ILE A 103 3.89 1.38 5.36
N ALA A 104 4.49 2.56 5.24
CA ALA A 104 3.84 3.73 4.66
C ALA A 104 3.53 3.51 3.17
N ASP A 105 4.45 2.91 2.41
CA ASP A 105 4.25 2.58 0.99
C ASP A 105 3.09 1.59 0.79
N LEU A 106 2.97 0.57 1.65
CA LEU A 106 1.86 -0.39 1.61
C LEU A 106 0.50 0.30 1.85
N ARG A 107 0.45 1.23 2.81
CA ARG A 107 -0.76 2.02 3.08
C ARG A 107 -1.13 2.90 1.90
N LEU A 108 -0.16 3.61 1.33
CA LEU A 108 -0.36 4.47 0.16
C LEU A 108 -0.85 3.66 -1.05
N ALA A 109 -0.25 2.50 -1.31
CA ALA A 109 -0.69 1.60 -2.38
C ALA A 109 -2.14 1.13 -2.17
N GLY A 110 -2.50 0.77 -0.92
CA GLY A 110 -3.89 0.42 -0.57
C GLY A 110 -4.89 1.56 -0.82
N GLU A 111 -4.51 2.81 -0.53
CA GLU A 111 -5.34 3.99 -0.80
C GLU A 111 -5.49 4.26 -2.30
N GLN A 112 -4.41 4.10 -3.08
CA GLN A 112 -4.45 4.24 -4.53
C GLN A 112 -5.36 3.19 -5.18
N LEU A 113 -5.34 1.94 -4.69
CA LEU A 113 -6.27 0.90 -5.14
C LEU A 113 -7.73 1.24 -4.77
N ALA A 114 -7.97 1.87 -3.62
CA ALA A 114 -9.32 2.32 -3.24
C ALA A 114 -9.86 3.42 -4.15
N GLU A 115 -8.99 4.34 -4.59
CA GLU A 115 -9.33 5.37 -5.58
C GLU A 115 -9.60 4.75 -6.95
N ALA A 116 -8.73 3.84 -7.42
CA ALA A 116 -8.93 3.12 -8.67
C ALA A 116 -10.25 2.33 -8.68
N ALA A 117 -10.57 1.61 -7.61
CA ALA A 117 -11.82 0.86 -7.48
C ALA A 117 -13.07 1.77 -7.54
N ARG A 118 -13.00 3.00 -7.02
CA ARG A 118 -14.09 3.98 -7.12
C ARG A 118 -14.26 4.47 -8.56
N GLN A 119 -13.15 4.73 -9.26
CA GLN A 119 -13.17 5.13 -10.65
C GLN A 119 -13.81 4.05 -11.52
N TYR A 120 -13.48 2.77 -11.30
CA TYR A 120 -14.15 1.64 -11.96
C TYR A 120 -15.66 1.63 -11.74
N GLY A 121 -16.12 1.79 -10.49
CA GLY A 121 -17.56 1.84 -10.20
C GLY A 121 -18.29 3.00 -10.90
N HIS A 122 -17.65 4.16 -11.06
CA HIS A 122 -18.22 5.28 -11.81
C HIS A 122 -18.30 5.00 -13.32
N THR A 123 -17.28 4.34 -13.91
CA THR A 123 -17.32 3.93 -15.31
C THR A 123 -18.38 2.87 -15.58
N ASP A 124 -18.54 1.89 -14.69
CA ASP A 124 -19.56 0.84 -14.86
C ASP A 124 -20.98 1.42 -14.79
N ASP A 125 -21.23 2.33 -13.85
CA ASP A 125 -22.52 3.03 -13.74
C ASP A 125 -22.82 3.89 -15.00
N ALA A 126 -21.79 4.52 -15.57
CA ALA A 126 -21.92 5.30 -16.80
C ALA A 126 -22.23 4.41 -18.02
N ILE A 127 -21.51 3.30 -18.17
CA ILE A 127 -21.74 2.29 -19.21
C ILE A 127 -23.17 1.75 -19.09
N TYR A 128 -23.61 1.39 -17.88
CA TYR A 128 -24.94 0.84 -17.66
C TYR A 128 -26.07 1.84 -17.98
N LYS A 129 -25.87 3.13 -17.70
CA LYS A 129 -26.81 4.19 -18.08
C LYS A 129 -26.91 4.36 -19.61
N ASP A 130 -25.79 4.30 -20.32
CA ASP A 130 -25.78 4.42 -21.78
C ASP A 130 -26.45 3.21 -22.45
N PHE A 131 -26.19 1.99 -21.96
CA PHE A 131 -26.86 0.78 -22.45
C PHE A 131 -28.38 0.82 -22.25
N LYS A 132 -28.84 1.23 -21.06
CA LYS A 132 -30.28 1.39 -20.81
C LYS A 132 -30.92 2.45 -21.71
N ARG A 133 -30.18 3.50 -22.09
CA ARG A 133 -30.68 4.55 -22.99
C ARG A 133 -30.88 4.02 -24.41
N THR A 134 -29.96 3.19 -24.91
CA THR A 134 -30.04 2.64 -26.27
C THR A 134 -31.09 1.54 -26.42
N ASP A 135 -31.34 0.74 -25.38
CA ASP A 135 -32.36 -0.32 -25.42
C ASP A 135 -33.80 0.23 -25.38
N THR A 136 -34.01 1.41 -24.78
CA THR A 136 -35.31 2.10 -24.85
C THR A 136 -35.56 2.83 -26.17
N GLY A 137 -34.64 2.77 -27.14
CA GLY A 137 -34.65 3.57 -28.36
C GLY A 137 -35.17 2.87 -29.63
N LYS A 138 -35.85 1.72 -29.54
CA LYS A 138 -36.39 1.05 -30.74
C LYS A 138 -37.80 0.49 -30.52
N LEU A 139 -38.79 1.28 -30.95
CA LEU A 139 -39.90 0.90 -31.84
C LEU A 139 -40.80 2.15 -31.98
N ASP A 140 -40.50 3.03 -32.94
CA ASP A 140 -41.49 3.89 -33.60
C ASP A 140 -40.85 4.48 -34.86
N GLY A 141 -40.89 3.70 -35.93
CA GLY A 141 -40.74 4.22 -37.28
C GLY A 141 -42.14 4.59 -37.79
N PRO A 142 -42.37 5.80 -38.32
CA PRO A 142 -43.61 6.07 -39.03
C PRO A 142 -43.57 5.33 -40.37
N VAL A 143 -44.46 4.35 -40.52
CA VAL A 143 -44.89 3.86 -41.83
C VAL A 143 -45.93 4.84 -42.34
N SER A 144 -45.54 5.71 -43.27
CA SER A 144 -46.39 6.32 -44.32
C SER A 144 -45.51 7.00 -45.35
#